data_AF-M9M610-F1
#
_entry.id   AF-M9M610-F1
#
_cell.length_a   1.000
_cell.length_b   1.000
_cell.length_c   1.000
_cell.angle_alpha   90.00
_cell.angle_beta   90.00
_cell.angle_gamma   90.00
#
_symmetry.space_group_name_H-M   'P 1'
#
loop_
_entity.id
_entity.type
_entity.pdbx_description
1 polymer ?
#
loop_
_entity_poly.entity_id
_entity_poly.type
_entity_poly.pdbx_seq_one_letter_code
_entity_poly.pdbx_strand_id
1 'polypeptide(L)'
;MTKTPVSLQELRRRIYQKAKAEPTHRFWGLFTHITKMTTLQEAYQLAKKNGGAPGIDGKSFADVEREGVTPFLENIQAELLAGTYRPQANRKVEIPKANGKMRTLQIPGIRDRVVQGAL
;
A
#
# COMPACT_ATOMS: atom_id res chain seq x y z
N MET A 1 -3.49 24.45 -18.88
CA MET A 1 -2.76 23.21 -19.22
C MET A 1 -2.73 22.29 -18.02
N THR A 2 -3.66 21.34 -17.93
CA THR A 2 -3.57 20.20 -17.02
C THR A 2 -2.40 19.34 -17.50
N LYS A 3 -1.26 19.40 -16.79
CA LYS A 3 -0.14 18.50 -17.06
C LYS A 3 -0.66 17.06 -17.01
N THR A 4 -0.35 16.26 -18.02
CA THR A 4 -0.65 14.83 -18.05
C THR A 4 -0.22 14.20 -16.71
N PRO A 5 -1.08 13.42 -16.04
CA PRO A 5 -0.71 12.80 -14.78
C PRO A 5 0.52 11.91 -15.02
N VAL A 6 1.58 12.22 -14.30
CA VAL A 6 2.81 11.45 -14.27
C VAL A 6 2.53 10.14 -13.53
N SER A 7 2.98 8.99 -14.05
CA SER A 7 2.79 7.70 -13.36
C SER A 7 3.41 7.72 -11.96
N LEU A 8 2.87 6.96 -11.01
CA LEU A 8 3.40 6.88 -9.65
C LEU A 8 4.88 6.49 -9.63
N GLN A 9 5.30 5.62 -10.55
CA GLN A 9 6.69 5.21 -10.71
C GLN A 9 7.60 6.38 -11.11
N GLU A 10 7.17 7.22 -12.04
CA GLU A 10 7.94 8.39 -12.47
C GLU A 10 7.97 9.47 -11.38
N LEU A 11 6.87 9.66 -10.64
CA LEU A 11 6.85 10.53 -9.46
C LEU A 11 7.89 10.07 -8.42
N ARG A 12 7.88 8.78 -8.06
CA ARG A 12 8.84 8.18 -7.12
C ARG A 12 10.28 8.35 -7.62
N ARG A 13 10.54 8.14 -8.91
CA ARG A 13 11.86 8.33 -9.52
C ARG A 13 12.36 9.77 -9.34
N ARG A 14 11.49 10.76 -9.59
CA ARG A 14 11.83 12.18 -9.43
C ARG A 14 12.11 12.55 -7.97
N ILE A 15 11.29 12.05 -7.04
CA ILE A 15 11.51 12.23 -5.60
C ILE A 15 12.87 11.65 -5.21
N TYR A 16 13.16 10.42 -5.61
CA TYR A 16 14.45 9.76 -5.34
C TYR A 16 15.63 10.56 -5.90
N GLN A 17 15.57 10.98 -7.18
CA GLN A 17 16.65 11.75 -7.80
C GLN A 17 16.89 13.08 -7.08
N LYS A 18 15.82 13.79 -6.71
CA LYS A 18 15.90 15.05 -5.97
C LYS A 18 16.48 14.84 -4.57
N ALA A 19 16.02 13.82 -3.84
CA ALA A 19 16.50 13.49 -2.51
C ALA A 19 17.98 13.11 -2.51
N LYS A 20 18.43 12.39 -3.56
CA LYS A 20 19.82 11.99 -3.74
C LYS A 20 20.73 13.15 -4.12
N ALA A 21 20.24 14.07 -4.97
CA ALA A 21 21.01 15.24 -5.41
C ALA A 21 21.09 16.32 -4.32
N GLU A 22 20.03 16.51 -3.53
CA GLU A 22 19.92 17.56 -2.53
C GLU A 22 19.40 16.99 -1.19
N PRO A 23 20.28 16.47 -0.32
CA PRO A 23 19.90 15.82 0.94
C PRO A 23 19.16 16.72 1.94
N THR A 24 19.34 18.04 1.82
CA THR A 24 18.67 19.03 2.67
C THR A 24 17.31 19.47 2.13
N HIS A 25 16.91 19.00 0.95
CA HIS A 25 15.65 19.36 0.33
C HIS A 25 14.46 18.82 1.13
N ARG A 26 13.47 19.68 1.41
CA ARG A 26 12.23 19.30 2.09
C ARG A 26 11.11 19.10 1.09
N PHE A 27 10.57 17.89 1.06
CA PHE A 27 9.40 17.55 0.25
C PHE A 27 8.12 17.89 0.99
N TRP A 28 7.36 18.83 0.44
CA TRP A 28 6.04 19.19 0.95
C TRP A 28 4.95 18.37 0.24
N GLY A 29 3.91 17.99 0.96
CA GLY A 29 2.74 17.34 0.37
C GLY A 29 2.91 15.86 -0.01
N LEU A 30 3.96 15.17 0.49
CA LEU A 30 4.10 13.71 0.27
C LEU A 30 2.85 12.94 0.72
N PHE A 31 2.28 13.32 1.86
CA PHE A 31 1.06 12.69 2.36
C PHE A 31 -0.13 12.87 1.40
N THR A 32 -0.26 14.02 0.77
CA THR A 32 -1.28 14.27 -0.28
C THR A 32 -1.10 13.35 -1.48
N HIS A 33 0.13 12.93 -1.79
CA HIS A 33 0.37 11.96 -2.87
C HIS A 33 0.00 10.53 -2.47
N ILE A 34 0.25 10.16 -1.21
CA ILE A 34 -0.09 8.84 -0.65
C ILE A 34 -1.61 8.67 -0.59
N THR A 35 -2.34 9.70 -0.16
CA THR A 35 -3.80 9.64 0.03
C THR A 35 -4.62 9.90 -1.24
N LYS A 36 -3.97 10.16 -2.39
CA LYS A 36 -4.69 10.30 -3.67
C LYS A 36 -5.37 8.99 -4.03
N MET A 37 -6.64 9.07 -4.43
CA MET A 37 -7.42 7.90 -4.84
C MET A 37 -6.73 7.13 -5.98
N THR A 38 -6.16 7.82 -6.96
CA THR A 38 -5.38 7.19 -8.04
C THR A 38 -4.18 6.40 -7.52
N THR A 39 -3.47 6.91 -6.51
CA THR A 39 -2.34 6.22 -5.88
C THR A 39 -2.81 4.98 -5.12
N LEU A 40 -3.90 5.09 -4.35
CA LEU A 40 -4.47 3.96 -3.61
C LEU A 40 -5.00 2.87 -4.56
N GLN A 41 -5.59 3.25 -5.69
CA GLN A 41 -6.02 2.32 -6.74
C GLN A 41 -4.82 1.58 -7.36
N GLU A 42 -3.77 2.29 -7.75
CA GLU A 42 -2.55 1.67 -8.28
C GLU A 42 -1.90 0.72 -7.25
N ALA A 43 -1.85 1.14 -5.98
CA ALA A 43 -1.33 0.31 -4.90
C ALA A 43 -2.17 -0.96 -4.69
N TYR A 44 -3.50 -0.86 -4.77
CA TYR A 44 -4.39 -2.02 -4.72
C TYR A 44 -4.16 -2.97 -5.89
N GLN A 45 -4.04 -2.47 -7.12
CA GLN A 45 -3.77 -3.31 -8.28
C GLN A 45 -2.42 -4.04 -8.15
N LEU A 46 -1.39 -3.36 -7.65
CA LEU A 46 -0.09 -3.97 -7.38
C LEU A 46 -0.18 -5.04 -6.29
N ALA A 47 -0.88 -4.77 -5.19
CA ALA A 47 -1.10 -5.73 -4.11
C ALA A 47 -1.86 -6.96 -4.60
N LYS A 48 -2.91 -6.76 -5.42
CA LYS A 48 -3.70 -7.84 -6.03
C LYS A 48 -2.84 -8.69 -6.97
N LYS A 49 -2.04 -8.06 -7.83
CA LYS A 49 -1.11 -8.76 -8.74
C LYS A 49 -0.09 -9.60 -7.98
N ASN A 50 0.42 -9.11 -6.85
CA ASN A 50 1.33 -9.85 -5.98
C ASN A 50 0.63 -11.00 -5.24
N GLY A 51 -0.70 -10.95 -5.11
CA GLY A 51 -1.51 -11.98 -4.47
C GLY A 51 -1.12 -12.17 -3.01
N GLY A 52 -1.00 -13.42 -2.58
CA GLY A 52 -0.60 -13.78 -1.22
C GLY A 52 -1.78 -13.99 -0.28
N ALA A 53 -1.47 -14.58 0.88
CA ALA A 53 -2.48 -15.02 1.84
C ALA A 53 -3.17 -13.82 2.54
N PRO A 54 -4.38 -14.01 3.08
CA PRO A 54 -5.07 -12.97 3.83
C PRO A 54 -4.32 -12.58 5.10
N GLY A 55 -4.62 -11.38 5.62
CA GLY A 55 -4.10 -10.88 6.90
C GLY A 55 -4.80 -11.52 8.09
N ILE A 56 -4.70 -10.85 9.25
CA ILE A 56 -5.31 -11.34 10.50
C ILE A 56 -6.84 -11.31 10.46
N ASP A 57 -7.40 -10.40 9.67
CA ASP A 57 -8.84 -10.25 9.43
C ASP A 57 -9.43 -11.33 8.50
N GLY A 58 -8.58 -12.18 7.91
CA GLY A 58 -9.01 -13.23 6.99
C GLY A 58 -9.51 -12.72 5.63
N LYS A 59 -9.50 -11.41 5.38
CA LYS A 59 -10.11 -10.82 4.19
C LYS A 59 -9.27 -11.11 2.94
N SER A 60 -9.89 -11.72 1.93
CA SER A 60 -9.27 -11.99 0.63
C SER A 60 -9.54 -10.88 -0.39
N PHE A 61 -8.81 -10.87 -1.50
CA PHE A 61 -9.10 -9.94 -2.60
C PHE A 61 -10.47 -10.19 -3.20
N ALA A 62 -10.92 -11.44 -3.26
CA ALA A 62 -12.26 -11.78 -3.76
C ALA A 62 -13.37 -11.20 -2.87
N ASP A 63 -13.14 -11.10 -1.55
CA ASP A 63 -14.10 -10.47 -0.64
C ASP A 63 -14.15 -8.96 -0.85
N VAL A 64 -12.98 -8.31 -1.02
CA VAL A 64 -12.91 -6.88 -1.37
C VAL A 64 -13.63 -6.60 -2.69
N GLU A 65 -13.47 -7.45 -3.71
CA GLU A 65 -14.15 -7.27 -5.00
C GLU A 65 -15.66 -7.49 -4.91
N ARG A 66 -16.11 -8.42 -4.06
CA ARG A 66 -17.53 -8.67 -3.81
C ARG A 66 -18.20 -7.51 -3.09
N GLU A 67 -17.52 -6.92 -2.11
CA GLU A 67 -18.00 -5.75 -1.35
C GLU A 67 -17.86 -4.44 -2.13
N GLY A 68 -16.98 -4.41 -3.12
CA GLY A 68 -16.66 -3.25 -3.94
C GLY A 68 -15.30 -2.64 -3.60
N VAL A 69 -14.44 -2.54 -4.63
CA VAL A 69 -13.09 -1.97 -4.47
C VAL A 69 -13.14 -0.47 -4.16
N THR A 70 -14.03 0.28 -4.81
CA THR A 70 -14.17 1.73 -4.59
C THR A 70 -14.51 2.08 -3.13
N PRO A 71 -15.61 1.57 -2.52
CA PRO A 71 -15.92 1.89 -1.13
C PRO A 71 -14.84 1.41 -0.15
N PHE A 72 -14.16 0.30 -0.47
CA PHE A 72 -13.01 -0.16 0.31
C PHE A 72 -11.86 0.86 0.31
N LEU A 73 -11.49 1.40 -0.85
CA LEU A 73 -10.43 2.40 -0.97
C LEU A 73 -10.84 3.77 -0.41
N GLU A 74 -12.10 4.17 -0.57
CA GLU A 74 -12.65 5.39 0.03
C GLU A 74 -12.60 5.35 1.55
N ASN A 75 -12.91 4.19 2.15
CA ASN A 75 -12.81 4.01 3.59
C ASN A 75 -11.36 4.13 4.09
N ILE A 76 -10.39 3.53 3.40
CA ILE A 76 -8.96 3.70 3.70
C ILE A 76 -8.54 5.17 3.55
N GLN A 77 -8.94 5.83 2.47
CA GLN A 77 -8.62 7.23 2.21
C GLN A 77 -9.19 8.13 3.31
N ALA A 78 -10.44 7.93 3.71
CA ALA A 78 -11.09 8.69 4.76
C ALA A 78 -10.35 8.55 6.10
N GLU A 79 -9.96 7.32 6.47
CA GLU A 79 -9.17 7.07 7.69
C GLU A 79 -7.79 7.73 7.64
N LEU A 80 -7.11 7.70 6.49
CA LEU A 80 -5.82 8.36 6.32
C LEU A 80 -5.96 9.89 6.44
N LEU A 81 -6.95 10.49 5.75
CA LEU A 81 -7.19 11.93 5.79
C LEU A 81 -7.63 12.41 7.18
N ALA A 82 -8.39 11.59 7.91
CA ALA A 82 -8.79 11.87 9.28
C ALA A 82 -7.67 11.60 10.32
N GLY A 83 -6.55 11.00 9.92
CA GLY A 83 -5.48 10.58 10.83
C GLY A 83 -5.89 9.46 11.79
N THR A 84 -6.95 8.72 11.47
CA THR A 84 -7.51 7.63 12.29
C THR A 84 -7.09 6.25 11.81
N TYR A 85 -6.41 6.15 10.66
CA TYR A 85 -5.90 4.88 10.14
C TYR A 85 -4.97 4.20 11.16
N ARG A 86 -5.31 2.95 11.51
CA ARG A 86 -4.51 2.10 12.40
C ARG A 86 -4.14 0.82 11.68
N PRO A 87 -2.84 0.56 11.43
CA PRO A 87 -2.41 -0.69 10.86
C PRO A 87 -2.84 -1.88 11.72
N GLN A 88 -3.22 -2.98 11.08
CA GLN A 88 -3.56 -4.20 11.81
C GLN A 88 -2.28 -4.95 12.20
N ALA A 89 -2.40 -5.81 13.20
CA ALA A 89 -1.34 -6.76 13.51
C ALA A 89 -1.14 -7.72 12.34
N ASN A 90 0.13 -7.97 11.97
CA ASN A 90 0.45 -8.95 10.94
C ASN A 90 0.07 -10.37 11.39
N ARG A 91 -0.51 -11.15 10.48
CA ARG A 91 -0.77 -12.57 10.72
C ARG A 91 0.53 -13.36 10.63
N LYS A 92 0.85 -14.11 11.68
CA LYS A 92 2.04 -14.98 11.70
C LYS A 92 1.70 -16.32 11.06
N VAL A 93 2.51 -16.76 10.10
CA VAL A 93 2.39 -18.08 9.48
C VAL A 93 3.75 -18.73 9.43
N GLU A 94 3.86 -19.96 9.93
CA GLU A 94 5.10 -20.72 9.84
C GLU A 94 5.09 -21.60 8.59
N ILE A 95 6.15 -21.51 7.78
CA ILE A 95 6.36 -22.37 6.62
C ILE A 95 7.69 -23.12 6.74
N PRO A 96 7.77 -24.38 6.31
CA PRO A 96 9.02 -25.13 6.33
C PRO A 96 10.03 -24.55 5.33
N LYS A 97 11.30 -24.54 5.73
CA LYS A 97 12.44 -24.35 4.81
C LYS A 97 12.95 -25.71 4.36
N ALA A 98 13.67 -25.73 3.24
CA ALA A 98 14.30 -26.94 2.70
C ALA A 98 15.29 -27.62 3.68
N ASN A 99 15.83 -26.87 4.66
CA ASN A 99 16.77 -27.36 5.66
C ASN A 99 16.10 -27.81 6.99
N GLY A 100 14.79 -28.06 6.98
CA GLY A 100 14.03 -28.53 8.15
C GLY A 100 13.73 -27.46 9.20
N LYS A 101 14.24 -26.22 9.06
CA LYS A 101 13.88 -25.10 9.96
C LYS A 101 12.58 -24.44 9.51
N MET A 102 11.86 -23.81 10.43
CA MET A 102 10.69 -22.99 10.10
C MET A 102 11.08 -21.56 9.71
N ARG A 103 10.27 -20.93 8.85
CA ARG A 103 10.30 -19.50 8.54
C ARG A 103 8.97 -18.91 8.96
N THR A 104 9.00 -17.95 9.87
CA THR A 104 7.81 -17.18 10.22
C THR A 104 7.61 -16.06 9.22
N LEU A 105 6.52 -16.11 8.46
CA LEU A 105 6.02 -15.01 7.64
C LEU A 105 5.16 -14.07 8.51
N GLN A 106 5.28 -12.78 8.25
CA GLN A 106 4.41 -11.74 8.80
C GLN A 106 3.55 -11.22 7.64
N ILE A 107 2.26 -11.55 7.66
CA ILE A 107 1.35 -11.28 6.54
C ILE A 107 0.43 -10.10 6.91
N PRO A 108 0.63 -8.91 6.31
CA PRO A 108 -0.25 -7.76 6.52
C PRO A 108 -1.63 -7.96 5.90
N GLY A 109 -2.64 -7.26 6.44
CA GLY A 109 -3.96 -7.15 5.84
C GLY A 109 -3.91 -6.52 4.44
N ILE A 110 -4.96 -6.73 3.63
CA ILE A 110 -5.03 -6.11 2.29
C ILE A 110 -4.99 -4.59 2.40
N ARG A 111 -5.68 -4.02 3.41
CA ARG A 111 -5.68 -2.58 3.70
C ARG A 111 -4.27 -2.05 3.90
N ASP A 112 -3.51 -2.72 4.76
CA ASP A 112 -2.12 -2.35 5.06
C ASP A 112 -1.21 -2.49 3.85
N ARG A 113 -1.43 -3.52 3.00
CA ARG A 113 -0.70 -3.66 1.74
C ARG A 113 -0.99 -2.53 0.76
N VAL A 114 -2.24 -2.05 0.69
CA VAL A 114 -2.60 -0.88 -0.12
C VAL A 114 -1.89 0.36 0.40
N VAL A 115 -1.95 0.63 1.71
CA VAL A 115 -1.29 1.80 2.29
C VAL A 115 0.23 1.73 2.11
N GLN A 116 0.85 0.58 2.37
CA GLN A 116 2.29 0.35 2.13
C GLN A 116 2.65 0.51 0.65
N GLY A 117 1.80 0.05 -0.26
CA GLY A 117 2.01 0.21 -1.70
C GLY A 117 1.86 1.64 -2.19
N ALA A 118 1.23 2.53 -1.40
CA ALA A 118 1.07 3.95 -1.68
C ALA A 118 2.20 4.83 -1.13
N LEU A 119 2.95 4.36 -0.12
CA LEU A 119 4.17 4.97 0.42
C LEU A 119 5.32 4.93 -0.60
#